data_AF-A0A059XD49-F1
#
_entry.id   AF-A0A059XD49-F1
#
_cell.length_a   1.000
_cell.length_b   1.000
_cell.length_c   1.000
_cell.angle_alpha   90.00
_cell.angle_beta   90.00
_cell.angle_gamma   90.00
#
_symmetry.space_group_name_H-M   'P 1'
#
loop_
_entity.id
_entity.type
_entity.pdbx_description
1 polymer ?
#
loop_
_entity_poly.entity_id
_entity_poly.type
_entity_poly.pdbx_seq_one_letter_code
_entity_poly.pdbx_strand_id
1 'polypeptide(L)'
;MAIKLTRSIVLALMVLLAIAIATYGFSYFRFVETDFIRNKDIALRSSVLWQIAFRLHVGFGAVALLIGGFQFIAPLRDRFSQLHRQCGIVYVTSVFVSSISGFIVAFFADAGPVAETGFALLAILWFTTNLKAYRAIRNGRILQHRSWMIRNFSLTFAAVTLRIILPVEIGLLALNFPEAYRIVAWASWVPNLLVAELLVYRLTAPLRRAAATA
;
A
#
# COMPACT_ATOMS: atom_id res chain seq x y z
N MET A 1 8.15 14.41 -25.87
CA MET A 1 6.72 14.02 -25.94
C MET A 1 6.49 12.61 -25.37
N ALA A 2 7.23 11.59 -25.82
CA ALA A 2 7.13 10.21 -25.36
C ALA A 2 7.22 10.01 -23.82
N ILE A 3 8.24 10.59 -23.16
CA ILE A 3 8.43 10.44 -21.70
C ILE A 3 7.24 10.95 -20.88
N LYS A 4 6.61 12.05 -21.32
CA LYS A 4 5.42 12.62 -20.66
C LYS A 4 4.21 11.69 -20.84
N LEU A 5 4.05 11.14 -22.05
CA LEU A 5 2.98 10.20 -22.37
C LEU A 5 3.10 8.89 -21.56
N THR A 6 4.30 8.29 -21.51
CA THR A 6 4.56 7.08 -20.71
C THR A 6 4.23 7.29 -19.24
N ARG A 7 4.63 8.43 -18.66
CA ARG A 7 4.32 8.75 -17.26
C ARG A 7 2.82 8.88 -17.01
N SER A 8 2.09 9.53 -17.91
CA SER A 8 0.62 9.66 -17.78
C SER A 8 -0.08 8.31 -17.87
N ILE A 9 0.37 7.42 -18.77
CA ILE A 9 -0.18 6.07 -18.90
C ILE A 9 0.06 5.26 -17.62
N VAL A 10 1.28 5.29 -17.07
CA VAL A 10 1.61 4.58 -15.83
C VAL A 10 0.76 5.09 -14.66
N LEU A 11 0.59 6.40 -14.52
CA LEU A 11 -0.26 6.98 -13.48
C LEU A 11 -1.74 6.60 -13.66
N ALA A 12 -2.25 6.63 -14.90
CA ALA A 12 -3.61 6.21 -15.19
C ALA A 12 -3.84 4.74 -14.84
N LEU A 13 -2.94 3.85 -15.27
CA LEU A 13 -3.00 2.42 -14.94
C LEU A 13 -2.96 2.19 -13.44
N MET A 14 -2.05 2.86 -12.72
CA MET A 14 -1.92 2.78 -11.27
C MET A 14 -3.22 3.20 -10.57
N VAL A 15 -3.85 4.29 -11.00
CA VAL A 15 -5.13 4.77 -10.46
C VAL A 15 -6.27 3.80 -10.77
N LEU A 16 -6.35 3.28 -11.99
CA LEU A 16 -7.39 2.33 -12.38
C LEU A 16 -7.30 1.03 -11.59
N LEU A 17 -6.10 0.47 -11.45
CA LEU A 17 -5.86 -0.71 -10.63
C LEU A 17 -6.17 -0.45 -9.15
N ALA A 18 -5.76 0.71 -8.62
CA ALA A 18 -6.08 1.11 -7.25
C ALA A 18 -7.60 1.18 -7.01
N ILE A 19 -8.37 1.75 -7.96
CA ILE A 19 -9.83 1.79 -7.88
C ILE A 19 -10.41 0.38 -7.92
N ALA A 20 -10.03 -0.44 -8.90
CA ALA A 20 -10.53 -1.81 -9.03
C ALA A 20 -10.32 -2.63 -7.75
N ILE A 21 -9.12 -2.55 -7.18
CA ILE A 21 -8.77 -3.28 -5.96
C ILE A 21 -9.43 -2.70 -4.71
N ALA A 22 -9.58 -1.39 -4.61
CA ALA A 22 -10.32 -0.79 -3.50
C ALA A 22 -11.81 -1.16 -3.55
N THR A 23 -12.43 -1.15 -4.73
CA THR A 23 -13.81 -1.62 -4.93
C THR A 23 -13.95 -3.09 -4.54
N TYR A 24 -12.99 -3.94 -4.92
CA TYR A 24 -12.93 -5.32 -4.44
C TYR A 24 -12.79 -5.39 -2.91
N GLY A 25 -11.97 -4.55 -2.30
CA GLY A 25 -11.86 -4.44 -0.83
C GLY A 25 -13.19 -4.14 -0.14
N PHE A 26 -14.01 -3.24 -0.71
CA PHE A 26 -15.33 -2.94 -0.17
C PHE A 26 -16.34 -4.10 -0.28
N SER A 27 -16.07 -5.11 -1.13
CA SER A 27 -16.92 -6.31 -1.19
C SER A 27 -16.94 -7.10 0.12
N TYR A 28 -15.90 -6.99 0.96
CA TYR A 28 -15.81 -7.64 2.27
C TYR A 28 -16.77 -7.08 3.33
N PHE A 29 -17.49 -5.98 3.02
CA PHE A 29 -18.51 -5.39 3.89
C PHE A 29 -19.93 -5.79 3.48
N ARG A 30 -20.09 -6.62 2.44
CA ARG A 30 -21.39 -7.15 2.03
C ARG A 30 -21.84 -8.23 3.01
N PHE A 31 -23.14 -8.52 3.03
CA PHE A 31 -23.74 -9.55 3.88
C PHE A 31 -23.34 -11.00 3.52
N VAL A 32 -22.51 -11.20 2.50
CA VAL A 32 -22.03 -12.51 2.05
C VAL A 32 -20.55 -12.64 2.38
N GLU A 33 -20.20 -13.65 3.19
CA GLU A 33 -18.80 -13.97 3.49
C GLU A 33 -18.06 -14.36 2.21
N THR A 34 -16.86 -13.80 2.02
CA THR A 34 -15.97 -14.19 0.93
C THR A 34 -15.32 -15.54 1.24
N ASP A 35 -14.88 -16.27 0.21
CA ASP A 35 -14.17 -17.55 0.39
C ASP A 35 -12.93 -17.40 1.29
N PHE A 36 -12.25 -16.25 1.23
CA PHE A 36 -11.13 -15.93 2.11
C PHE A 36 -11.53 -15.97 3.59
N ILE A 37 -12.65 -15.33 3.96
CA ILE A 37 -13.14 -15.37 5.33
C ILE A 37 -13.62 -16.79 5.63
N ARG A 38 -14.48 -17.36 4.79
CA ARG A 38 -15.12 -18.66 5.03
C ARG A 38 -14.14 -19.80 5.32
N ASN A 39 -12.95 -19.76 4.72
CA ASN A 39 -11.90 -20.77 4.90
C ASN A 39 -11.09 -20.60 6.21
N LYS A 40 -11.32 -19.53 6.98
CA LYS A 40 -10.70 -19.35 8.31
C LYS A 40 -11.37 -20.23 9.36
N ASP A 41 -10.58 -20.63 10.36
CA ASP A 41 -11.05 -21.34 11.55
C ASP A 41 -12.25 -20.62 12.20
N ILE A 42 -13.25 -21.39 12.63
CA ILE A 42 -14.47 -20.87 13.26
C ILE A 42 -14.15 -20.01 14.50
N ALA A 43 -13.17 -20.42 15.32
CA ALA A 43 -12.75 -19.69 16.51
C ALA A 43 -12.14 -18.32 16.16
N LEU A 44 -11.42 -18.23 15.04
CA LEU A 44 -10.86 -16.96 14.57
C LEU A 44 -11.96 -16.06 13.99
N ARG A 45 -12.87 -16.63 13.20
CA ARG A 45 -14.00 -15.88 12.63
C ARG A 45 -14.94 -15.34 13.69
N SER A 46 -15.12 -16.05 14.81
CA SER A 46 -15.92 -15.58 15.95
C SER A 46 -15.18 -14.58 16.85
N SER A 47 -13.86 -14.41 16.68
CA SER A 47 -13.08 -13.43 17.45
C SER A 47 -13.46 -11.99 17.08
N VAL A 48 -14.01 -11.28 18.07
CA VAL A 48 -14.40 -9.87 17.94
C VAL A 48 -13.19 -9.00 17.57
N LEU A 49 -12.04 -9.25 18.20
CA LEU A 49 -10.81 -8.50 17.95
C LEU A 49 -10.35 -8.66 16.49
N TRP A 50 -10.30 -9.90 16.00
CA TRP A 50 -9.86 -10.16 14.63
C TRP A 50 -10.84 -9.57 13.61
N GLN A 51 -12.15 -9.70 13.82
CA GLN A 51 -13.15 -9.11 12.91
C GLN A 51 -13.04 -7.58 12.84
N ILE A 52 -12.89 -6.91 13.98
CA ILE A 52 -12.69 -5.46 14.02
C ILE A 52 -11.40 -5.09 13.30
N ALA A 53 -10.29 -5.76 13.62
CA ALA A 53 -9.00 -5.50 12.98
C ALA A 53 -9.07 -5.71 11.46
N PHE A 54 -9.66 -6.81 11.01
CA PHE A 54 -9.82 -7.12 9.59
C PHE A 54 -10.64 -6.05 8.86
N ARG A 55 -11.80 -5.66 9.41
CA ARG A 55 -12.65 -4.62 8.80
C ARG A 55 -11.95 -3.26 8.78
N LEU A 56 -11.28 -2.86 9.86
CA LEU A 56 -10.51 -1.62 9.89
C LEU A 56 -9.38 -1.65 8.87
N HIS A 57 -8.65 -2.76 8.76
CA HIS A 57 -7.56 -2.91 7.81
C HIS A 57 -8.06 -2.77 6.37
N VAL A 58 -9.06 -3.56 5.97
CA VAL A 58 -9.56 -3.59 4.59
C VAL A 58 -10.26 -2.27 4.24
N GLY A 59 -11.09 -1.72 5.12
CA GLY A 59 -11.84 -0.49 4.87
C GLY A 59 -10.93 0.72 4.72
N PHE A 60 -10.10 1.00 5.73
CA PHE A 60 -9.18 2.14 5.65
C PHE A 60 -8.06 1.92 4.62
N GLY A 61 -7.65 0.67 4.38
CA GLY A 61 -6.70 0.33 3.32
C GLY A 61 -7.26 0.65 1.92
N ALA A 62 -8.52 0.32 1.67
CA ALA A 62 -9.20 0.67 0.42
C ALA A 62 -9.32 2.18 0.23
N VAL A 63 -9.67 2.93 1.28
CA VAL A 63 -9.70 4.40 1.25
C VAL A 63 -8.32 5.00 0.95
N ALA A 64 -7.27 4.51 1.62
CA ALA A 64 -5.90 4.95 1.37
C ALA A 64 -5.46 4.67 -0.07
N LEU A 65 -5.79 3.50 -0.61
CA LEU A 65 -5.46 3.11 -1.98
C LEU A 65 -6.18 3.98 -3.01
N LEU A 66 -7.48 4.27 -2.82
CA LEU A 66 -8.26 5.16 -3.69
C LEU A 66 -7.64 6.54 -3.75
N ILE A 67 -7.35 7.15 -2.61
CA ILE A 67 -6.96 8.56 -2.54
C ILE A 67 -5.48 8.74 -2.92
N GLY A 68 -4.63 7.78 -2.54
CA GLY A 68 -3.18 7.93 -2.63
C GLY A 68 -2.66 8.14 -4.05
N GLY A 69 -3.23 7.46 -5.05
CA GLY A 69 -2.79 7.59 -6.45
C GLY A 69 -2.99 9.00 -7.00
N PHE A 70 -4.11 9.65 -6.65
CA PHE A 70 -4.41 11.03 -7.07
C PHE A 70 -3.44 12.06 -6.47
N GLN A 71 -2.81 11.77 -5.32
CA GLN A 71 -1.86 12.68 -4.67
C GLN A 71 -0.59 12.93 -5.49
N PHE A 72 -0.28 12.05 -6.45
CA PHE A 72 0.91 12.17 -7.32
C PHE A 72 0.64 12.92 -8.64
N ILE A 73 -0.61 13.30 -8.90
CA ILE A 73 -1.01 14.05 -10.09
C ILE A 73 -0.64 15.53 -9.89
N ALA A 74 0.41 15.99 -10.59
CA ALA A 74 0.95 17.34 -10.40
C ALA A 74 -0.08 18.47 -10.61
N PRO A 75 -0.93 18.47 -11.66
CA PRO A 75 -1.96 19.50 -11.81
C PRO A 75 -2.94 19.57 -10.64
N LEU A 76 -3.32 18.42 -10.05
CA LEU A 76 -4.23 18.37 -8.91
C LEU A 76 -3.57 18.96 -7.67
N ARG A 77 -2.32 18.59 -7.42
CA ARG A 77 -1.51 19.09 -6.29
C ARG A 77 -1.26 20.60 -6.38
N ASP A 78 -0.91 21.09 -7.58
CA ASP A 78 -0.43 22.46 -7.76
C ASP A 78 -1.59 23.45 -7.90
N ARG A 79 -2.72 23.06 -8.55
CA ARG A 79 -3.90 23.91 -8.73
C ARG A 79 -4.91 23.82 -7.57
N PHE A 80 -5.03 22.66 -6.93
CA PHE A 80 -6.03 22.41 -5.87
C PHE A 80 -5.33 22.00 -4.55
N SER A 81 -4.46 22.87 -4.06
CA SER A 81 -3.61 22.60 -2.88
C SER A 81 -4.41 22.32 -1.60
N GLN A 82 -5.56 22.95 -1.40
CA GLN A 82 -6.46 22.68 -0.28
C GLN A 82 -7.03 21.26 -0.34
N LEU A 83 -7.48 20.82 -1.52
CA LEU A 83 -7.96 19.46 -1.76
C LEU A 83 -6.85 18.44 -1.54
N HIS A 84 -5.65 18.70 -2.08
CA HIS A 84 -4.47 17.87 -1.82
C HIS A 84 -4.21 17.71 -0.32
N ARG A 85 -4.30 18.79 0.45
CA ARG A 85 -4.09 18.75 1.91
C ARG A 85 -5.18 17.94 2.62
N GLN A 86 -6.46 18.14 2.30
CA GLN A 86 -7.57 17.40 2.90
C GLN A 86 -7.48 15.90 2.58
N CYS A 87 -7.28 15.57 1.31
CA CYS A 87 -7.05 14.19 0.89
C CYS A 87 -5.81 13.57 1.55
N GLY A 88 -4.73 14.35 1.71
CA GLY A 88 -3.53 13.93 2.42
C GLY A 88 -3.79 13.60 3.89
N ILE A 89 -4.64 14.38 4.58
CA ILE A 89 -5.05 14.08 5.95
C ILE A 89 -5.84 12.77 6.01
N VAL A 90 -6.83 12.60 5.12
CA VAL A 90 -7.63 11.37 5.05
C VAL A 90 -6.72 10.15 4.77
N TYR A 91 -5.79 10.28 3.83
CA TYR A 91 -4.82 9.25 3.51
C TYR A 91 -3.95 8.87 4.72
N VAL A 92 -3.34 9.85 5.39
CA VAL A 92 -2.45 9.61 6.54
C VAL A 92 -3.21 8.92 7.66
N THR A 93 -4.42 9.37 8.00
CA THR A 93 -5.27 8.75 9.02
C THR A 93 -5.67 7.33 8.62
N SER A 94 -6.01 7.12 7.35
CA SER A 94 -6.39 5.80 6.85
C SER A 94 -5.25 4.81 6.91
N VAL A 95 -4.06 5.20 6.47
CA VAL A 95 -2.84 4.37 6.59
C VAL A 95 -2.53 4.09 8.07
N PHE A 96 -2.68 5.08 8.95
CA PHE A 96 -2.43 4.89 10.38
C PHE A 96 -3.33 3.80 10.98
N VAL A 97 -4.65 3.89 10.78
CA VAL A 97 -5.61 2.89 11.29
C VAL A 97 -5.43 1.53 10.61
N SER A 98 -5.27 1.52 9.28
CA SER A 98 -5.17 0.29 8.50
C SER A 98 -3.87 -0.47 8.76
N SER A 99 -2.75 0.23 8.99
CA SER A 99 -1.47 -0.42 9.26
C SER A 99 -1.43 -1.09 10.64
N ILE A 100 -1.96 -0.44 11.69
CA ILE A 100 -2.06 -1.04 13.03
C ILE A 100 -2.97 -2.27 13.02
N SER A 101 -4.16 -2.14 12.44
CA SER A 101 -5.10 -3.25 12.34
C SER A 101 -4.59 -4.37 11.43
N GLY A 102 -3.89 -4.02 10.34
CA GLY A 102 -3.23 -4.96 9.44
C GLY A 102 -2.09 -5.74 10.11
N PHE A 103 -1.36 -5.13 11.04
CA PHE A 103 -0.36 -5.82 11.84
C PHE A 103 -0.98 -6.92 12.72
N ILE A 104 -2.14 -6.66 13.32
CA ILE A 104 -2.89 -7.68 14.07
C ILE A 104 -3.34 -8.81 13.15
N VAL A 105 -3.90 -8.46 11.98
CA VAL A 105 -4.37 -9.44 10.98
C VAL A 105 -3.22 -10.31 10.44
N ALA A 106 -2.01 -9.75 10.33
CA ALA A 106 -0.85 -10.45 9.80
C ALA A 106 -0.49 -11.72 10.60
N PHE A 107 -0.67 -11.74 11.93
CA PHE A 107 -0.44 -12.93 12.76
C PHE A 107 -1.42 -14.07 12.53
N PHE A 108 -2.47 -13.82 11.74
CA PHE A 108 -3.46 -14.80 11.33
C PHE A 108 -3.46 -14.99 9.80
N ALA A 109 -2.35 -14.62 9.16
CA ALA A 109 -2.11 -14.92 7.77
C ALA A 109 -2.04 -16.45 7.56
N ASP A 110 -2.57 -16.92 6.44
CA ASP A 110 -2.46 -18.34 6.10
C ASP A 110 -1.01 -18.71 5.77
N ALA A 111 -0.72 -20.01 5.70
CA ALA A 111 0.59 -20.55 5.33
C ALA A 111 1.74 -20.33 6.34
N GLY A 112 1.42 -19.87 7.55
CA GLY A 112 2.30 -19.89 8.72
C GLY A 112 3.33 -18.76 8.81
N PRO A 113 4.39 -18.91 9.63
CA PRO A 113 5.23 -17.80 10.07
C PRO A 113 5.92 -17.00 8.96
N VAL A 114 6.21 -17.62 7.82
CA VAL A 114 6.83 -16.94 6.67
C VAL A 114 5.90 -15.88 6.07
N ALA A 115 4.61 -16.20 5.95
CA ALA A 115 3.62 -15.25 5.45
C ALA A 115 3.28 -14.21 6.53
N GLU A 116 3.10 -14.65 7.78
CA GLU A 116 2.82 -13.76 8.92
C GLU A 116 3.89 -12.68 9.07
N THR A 117 5.17 -13.07 9.06
CA THR A 117 6.30 -12.14 9.18
C THR A 117 6.41 -11.19 7.98
N GLY A 118 6.16 -11.67 6.76
CA GLY A 118 6.15 -10.83 5.56
C GLY A 118 5.09 -9.72 5.63
N PHE A 119 3.86 -10.07 6.01
CA PHE A 119 2.78 -9.09 6.17
C PHE A 119 2.95 -8.19 7.41
N ALA A 120 3.47 -8.73 8.51
CA ALA A 120 3.74 -7.96 9.73
C ALA A 120 4.82 -6.89 9.47
N LEU A 121 5.90 -7.25 8.77
CA LEU A 121 6.94 -6.29 8.37
C LEU A 121 6.41 -5.26 7.39
N LEU A 122 5.58 -5.65 6.42
CA LEU A 122 4.88 -4.71 5.55
C LEU A 122 4.08 -3.70 6.38
N ALA A 123 3.29 -4.15 7.36
CA ALA A 123 2.48 -3.28 8.21
C ALA A 123 3.34 -2.29 9.03
N ILE A 124 4.47 -2.75 9.60
CA ILE A 124 5.43 -1.91 10.32
C ILE A 124 6.05 -0.86 9.40
N LEU A 125 6.54 -1.26 8.22
CA LEU A 125 7.13 -0.34 7.26
C LEU A 125 6.09 0.67 6.75
N TRP A 126 4.87 0.22 6.54
CA TRP A 126 3.76 1.08 6.09
C TRP A 126 3.41 2.13 7.14
N PHE A 127 3.29 1.74 8.41
CA PHE A 127 3.10 2.66 9.53
C PHE A 127 4.26 3.66 9.66
N THR A 128 5.49 3.16 9.72
CA THR A 128 6.68 3.99 10.00
C THR A 128 6.97 4.98 8.88
N THR A 129 6.81 4.58 7.62
CA THR A 129 6.97 5.49 6.47
C THR A 129 5.89 6.58 6.46
N ASN A 130 4.63 6.26 6.82
CA ASN A 130 3.56 7.23 6.96
C ASN A 130 3.86 8.28 8.05
N LEU A 131 4.31 7.80 9.22
CA LEU A 131 4.69 8.67 10.34
C LEU A 131 5.85 9.60 9.97
N LYS A 132 6.87 9.08 9.27
CA LYS A 132 7.99 9.89 8.78
C LYS A 132 7.54 10.92 7.73
N ALA A 133 6.65 10.54 6.81
CA ALA A 133 6.08 11.46 5.83
C ALA A 133 5.31 12.60 6.50
N TYR A 134 4.48 12.28 7.49
CA TYR A 134 3.71 13.25 8.26
C TYR A 134 4.62 14.21 9.06
N ARG A 135 5.60 13.67 9.78
CA ARG A 135 6.58 14.49 10.53
C ARG A 135 7.38 15.41 9.60
N ALA A 136 7.75 14.94 8.42
CA ALA A 136 8.46 15.76 7.45
C ALA A 136 7.63 16.96 6.97
N ILE A 137 6.35 16.77 6.63
CA ILE A 137 5.50 17.88 6.17
C ILE A 137 5.16 18.86 7.30
N ARG A 138 4.96 18.37 8.53
CA ARG A 138 4.76 19.23 9.72
C ARG A 138 5.96 20.13 10.01
N ASN A 139 7.16 19.66 9.69
CA ASN A 139 8.40 20.43 9.85
C ASN A 139 8.79 21.23 8.59
N GLY A 140 7.89 21.36 7.61
CA GLY A 140 8.19 22.10 6.36
C GLY A 140 9.20 21.42 5.43
N ARG A 141 9.62 20.17 5.71
CA ARG A 141 10.64 19.44 4.94
C ARG A 141 10.01 18.75 3.73
N ILE A 142 9.61 19.54 2.72
CA ILE A 142 8.83 19.08 1.56
C ILE A 142 9.51 17.94 0.78
N LEU A 143 10.82 18.04 0.54
CA LEU A 143 11.52 17.00 -0.21
C LEU A 143 11.56 15.66 0.54
N GLN A 144 11.79 15.71 1.86
CA GLN A 144 11.75 14.52 2.71
C GLN A 144 10.33 13.94 2.75
N HIS A 145 9.31 14.79 2.88
CA HIS A 145 7.91 14.36 2.82
C HIS A 145 7.62 13.62 1.50
N ARG A 146 7.97 14.19 0.35
CA ARG A 146 7.80 13.54 -0.96
C ARG A 146 8.52 12.19 -1.02
N SER A 147 9.74 12.13 -0.50
CA SER A 147 10.54 10.90 -0.48
C SER A 147 9.90 9.80 0.38
N TRP A 148 9.33 10.17 1.54
CA TRP A 148 8.61 9.23 2.40
C TRP A 148 7.25 8.83 1.82
N MET A 149 6.55 9.74 1.14
CA MET A 149 5.28 9.43 0.48
C MET A 149 5.45 8.46 -0.69
N ILE A 150 6.55 8.55 -1.46
CA ILE A 150 6.84 7.57 -2.52
C ILE A 150 6.99 6.16 -1.94
N ARG A 151 7.77 6.01 -0.85
CA ARG A 151 7.92 4.73 -0.13
C ARG A 151 6.60 4.25 0.43
N ASN A 152 5.90 5.13 1.16
CA ASN A 152 4.66 4.76 1.81
C ASN A 152 3.59 4.30 0.81
N PHE A 153 3.41 5.04 -0.28
CA PHE A 153 2.43 4.65 -1.30
C PHE A 153 2.83 3.37 -2.03
N SER A 154 4.13 3.09 -2.22
CA SER A 154 4.57 1.81 -2.78
C SER A 154 4.17 0.60 -1.91
N LEU A 155 4.16 0.79 -0.58
CA LEU A 155 3.70 -0.21 0.39
C LEU A 155 2.17 -0.31 0.39
N THR A 156 1.45 0.82 0.28
CA THR A 156 -0.02 0.81 0.05
C THR A 156 -0.38 0.03 -1.23
N PHE A 157 0.40 0.20 -2.29
CA PHE A 157 0.20 -0.46 -3.59
C PHE A 157 0.50 -1.97 -3.55
N ALA A 158 1.06 -2.50 -2.46
CA ALA A 158 1.22 -3.93 -2.26
C ALA A 158 -0.12 -4.68 -2.31
N ALA A 159 -1.22 -4.05 -1.87
CA ALA A 159 -2.55 -4.62 -1.97
C ALA A 159 -2.95 -4.94 -3.42
N VAL A 160 -2.55 -4.09 -4.37
CA VAL A 160 -2.77 -4.30 -5.81
C VAL A 160 -1.85 -5.39 -6.32
N THR A 161 -0.58 -5.30 -5.97
CA THR A 161 0.47 -6.20 -6.46
C THR A 161 0.21 -7.64 -6.02
N LEU A 162 -0.20 -7.84 -4.77
CA LEU A 162 -0.63 -9.14 -4.24
C LEU A 162 -1.76 -9.76 -5.07
N ARG A 163 -2.77 -8.95 -5.44
CA ARG A 163 -3.95 -9.42 -6.18
C ARG A 163 -3.68 -9.67 -7.66
N ILE A 164 -2.51 -9.29 -8.15
CA ILE A 164 -2.02 -9.65 -9.48
C ILE A 164 -1.13 -10.90 -9.37
N ILE A 165 -0.18 -10.91 -8.43
CA ILE A 165 0.81 -11.98 -8.30
C ILE A 165 0.16 -13.30 -7.85
N LEU A 166 -0.69 -13.29 -6.82
CA LEU A 166 -1.24 -14.53 -6.26
C LEU A 166 -2.04 -15.36 -7.28
N PRO A 167 -2.94 -14.77 -8.10
CA PRO A 167 -3.58 -15.52 -9.19
C PRO A 167 -2.61 -16.04 -10.25
N VAL A 168 -1.52 -15.33 -10.53
CA VAL A 168 -0.49 -15.77 -11.48
C VAL A 168 0.28 -16.96 -10.92
N GLU A 169 0.67 -16.92 -9.64
CA GLU A 169 1.34 -18.03 -8.96
C GLU A 169 0.50 -19.31 -8.97
N ILE A 170 -0.79 -19.21 -8.63
CA ILE A 170 -1.67 -20.37 -8.57
C ILE A 170 -2.08 -20.84 -9.96
N GLY A 171 -2.49 -19.93 -10.84
CA GLY A 171 -3.09 -20.27 -12.12
C GLY A 171 -2.07 -20.57 -13.23
N LEU A 172 -1.01 -19.77 -13.33
CA LEU A 172 -0.02 -19.90 -14.40
C LEU A 172 1.19 -20.74 -13.97
N LEU A 173 1.70 -20.54 -12.75
CA LEU A 173 2.84 -21.29 -12.24
C LEU A 173 2.45 -22.60 -11.56
N ALA A 174 1.15 -22.86 -11.42
CA ALA A 174 0.59 -24.07 -10.79
C ALA A 174 1.11 -24.34 -9.36
N LEU A 175 1.46 -23.28 -8.63
CA LEU A 175 1.90 -23.40 -7.24
C LEU A 175 0.70 -23.73 -6.35
N ASN A 176 0.92 -24.57 -5.34
CA ASN A 176 -0.08 -24.77 -4.30
C ASN A 176 -0.26 -23.48 -3.48
N PHE A 177 -1.45 -23.30 -2.87
CA PHE A 177 -1.77 -22.07 -2.15
C PHE A 177 -0.78 -21.73 -1.02
N PRO A 178 -0.37 -22.66 -0.13
CA PRO A 178 0.60 -22.32 0.91
C PRO A 178 1.94 -21.80 0.37
N GLU A 179 2.44 -22.40 -0.70
CA GLU A 179 3.69 -21.97 -1.34
C GLU A 179 3.55 -20.58 -1.99
N ALA A 180 2.52 -20.40 -2.83
CA ALA A 180 2.21 -19.12 -3.44
C ALA A 180 2.03 -18.01 -2.39
N TYR A 181 1.25 -18.28 -1.34
CA TYR A 181 0.93 -17.31 -0.31
C TYR A 181 2.16 -16.87 0.50
N ARG A 182 3.12 -17.77 0.74
CA ARG A 182 4.41 -17.41 1.37
C ARG A 182 5.27 -16.52 0.46
N ILE A 183 5.28 -16.77 -0.85
CA ILE A 183 6.04 -15.96 -1.81
C ILE A 183 5.41 -14.57 -1.94
N VAL A 184 4.10 -14.50 -2.19
CA VAL A 184 3.41 -13.22 -2.40
C VAL A 184 3.42 -12.32 -1.16
N ALA A 185 3.51 -12.89 0.05
CA ALA A 185 3.67 -12.13 1.30
C ALA A 185 4.89 -11.21 1.31
N TRP A 186 5.89 -11.49 0.46
CA TRP A 186 7.08 -10.66 0.26
C TRP A 186 7.11 -10.02 -1.12
N ALA A 187 6.80 -10.79 -2.17
CA ALA A 187 6.84 -10.34 -3.57
C ALA A 187 5.84 -9.21 -3.86
N SER A 188 4.77 -9.08 -3.05
CA SER A 188 3.80 -8.00 -3.20
C SER A 188 4.34 -6.62 -2.84
N TRP A 189 5.39 -6.49 -2.02
CA TRP A 189 5.84 -5.18 -1.53
C TRP A 189 7.35 -4.94 -1.65
N VAL A 190 8.19 -5.97 -1.60
CA VAL A 190 9.64 -5.80 -1.74
C VAL A 190 10.00 -5.18 -3.10
N PRO A 191 9.52 -5.69 -4.26
CA PRO A 191 9.78 -5.07 -5.55
C PRO A 191 9.26 -3.64 -5.66
N ASN A 192 8.07 -3.37 -5.09
CA ASN A 192 7.49 -2.02 -5.07
C ASN A 192 8.39 -1.04 -4.31
N LEU A 193 8.92 -1.46 -3.17
CA LEU A 193 9.81 -0.65 -2.36
C LEU A 193 11.15 -0.42 -3.07
N LEU A 194 11.70 -1.41 -3.78
CA LEU A 194 12.90 -1.23 -4.61
C LEU A 194 12.69 -0.19 -5.71
N VAL A 195 11.55 -0.24 -6.40
CA VAL A 195 11.17 0.79 -7.38
C VAL A 195 11.04 2.15 -6.70
N ALA A 196 10.43 2.22 -5.52
CA ALA A 196 10.31 3.45 -4.75
C ALA A 196 11.69 4.04 -4.36
N GLU A 197 12.65 3.21 -3.94
CA GLU A 197 14.01 3.66 -3.65
C GLU A 197 14.71 4.22 -4.89
N LEU A 198 14.56 3.58 -6.05
CA LEU A 198 15.09 4.09 -7.30
C LEU A 198 14.49 5.47 -7.65
N LEU A 199 13.17 5.64 -7.47
CA LEU A 199 12.50 6.91 -7.70
C LEU A 199 12.98 7.99 -6.72
N VAL A 200 13.18 7.65 -5.45
CA VAL A 200 13.71 8.59 -4.44
C VAL A 200 15.16 8.95 -4.73
N TYR A 201 15.98 7.99 -5.14
CA TYR A 201 17.36 8.25 -5.54
C TYR A 201 17.41 9.27 -6.67
N ARG A 202 16.59 9.08 -7.72
CA ARG A 202 16.46 10.03 -8.83
C ARG A 202 15.95 11.39 -8.39
N LEU A 203 15.00 11.44 -7.45
CA LEU A 203 14.45 12.69 -6.89
C LEU A 203 15.50 13.50 -6.13
N THR A 204 16.43 12.85 -5.45
CA THR A 204 17.42 13.48 -4.55
C THR A 204 18.81 13.64 -5.17
N ALA A 205 19.08 13.01 -6.32
CA ALA A 205 20.36 13.05 -7.01
C ALA A 205 20.91 14.46 -7.31
N PRO A 206 20.12 15.47 -7.73
CA PRO A 206 20.64 16.81 -8.00
C PRO A 206 21.27 17.47 -6.76
N LEU A 207 20.65 17.29 -5.58
CA LEU A 207 21.15 17.85 -4.33
C LEU A 207 22.38 17.13 -3.81
N ARG A 208 22.44 15.80 -4.00
CA ARG A 208 23.62 15.01 -3.66
C ARG A 208 24.83 15.41 -4.50
N ARG A 209 24.63 15.69 -5.80
CA ARG A 209 25.69 16.17 -6.69
C ARG A 209 26.19 17.55 -6.25
N ALA A 210 25.28 18.49 -5.97
CA ALA A 210 25.65 19.83 -5.50
C ALA A 210 26.44 19.80 -4.19
N ALA A 211 26.09 18.90 -3.26
CA ALA A 211 26.81 18.74 -1.99
C ALA A 211 28.18 18.03 -2.13
N ALA A 212 28.41 17.27 -3.20
CA ALA A 212 29.69 16.59 -3.45
C ALA A 212 30.70 17.49 -4.20
N THR A 213 30.22 18.59 -4.79
CA THR A 213 31.03 19.59 -5.49
C THR A 213 31.30 20.85 -4.66
N ALA A 214 30.77 20.92 -3.44
CA ALA A 214 30.95 22.01 -2.48
C ALA A 214 31.97 21.60 -1.41
#